data_AF-A0A533ZDG9-F1
#
_entry.id   AF-A0A533ZDG9-F1
#
_cell.length_a   1.000
_cell.length_b   1.000
_cell.length_c   1.000
_cell.angle_alpha   90.00
_cell.angle_beta   90.00
_cell.angle_gamma   90.00
#
_symmetry.space_group_name_H-M   'P 1'
#
loop_
_entity.id
_entity.type
_entity.pdbx_description
1 polymer ?
#
loop_
_entity_poly.entity_id
_entity_poly.type
_entity_poly.pdbx_seq_one_letter_code
_entity_poly.pdbx_strand_id
1 'polypeptide(L)'
;MDALIDQNGKFVASPHAMGTVWRPPSGSPKSGPRVLITQAGHAIFYGTHGHRILCVDPGGTPLHECAWADTGPDPKLVYARLYLDWGQWVGLKPEGLVNIGTLDLSRKPGWQRLTTKDLQMMAAQALQVTPEEIAFFYGDQSMTTAAQGRVTIRHRKDALYILDDGGSAKPRFMACMGAMHWGHIDFLPVVELFQSLLPGTGSATFELIRGLYDDQTVGGPPRPLRYRGIPTYPSPQAFQLFSTYFVPEAPGGADPFPLFMEPRRSGEVIWKPRPDLPRRYLDFAQGVCVTVMGGAVQKVTKLNDSVPIPYTRPRKGGWAPGGRMLGTTPTALQLQDGERLEEIPLRPQWGVTRTDPLPARPPASVPTWRALFPEGIPALDTKCAYGAVPLYPDDETMVDEVATLPLVVEQTLEYLDRVAATTKGPAAFKTALLHGWDAVLAECLDLAQDRNYTVLYTRPEFAQRQAQRVWDQAAAAGTLANLRRIVFLDAARHHEAAYGKSYGLIYGWIPFEQYRRRTDCERQLGAVSKALAPEGAVIMVGPAWLSEACRRVSLRVRVADPVAQTPGVRMHQAILPKARVNPDATLFLLEKI
;
A
#
# COMPACT_ATOMS: atom_id res chain seq x y z
N MET A 1 1.82 -35.05 -5.69
CA MET A 1 1.03 -35.56 -4.56
C MET A 1 1.03 -37.09 -4.55
N ASP A 2 0.88 -37.73 -5.71
CA ASP A 2 0.85 -39.20 -5.85
C ASP A 2 2.19 -39.93 -5.59
N ALA A 3 3.31 -39.21 -5.51
CA ALA A 3 4.60 -39.79 -5.08
C ALA A 3 4.79 -39.82 -3.54
N LEU A 4 3.83 -39.31 -2.75
CA LEU A 4 3.92 -39.22 -1.27
C LEU A 4 2.84 -40.04 -0.55
N ILE A 5 2.04 -40.80 -1.31
CA ILE A 5 0.93 -41.60 -0.82
C ILE A 5 1.21 -43.06 -1.20
N ASP A 6 1.92 -43.80 -0.34
CA ASP A 6 1.70 -45.24 -0.30
C ASP A 6 1.87 -45.87 1.09
N GLN A 7 0.89 -46.72 1.39
CA GLN A 7 0.82 -47.83 2.34
C GLN A 7 1.14 -47.64 3.83
N ASN A 8 0.13 -47.23 4.61
CA ASN A 8 -0.57 -48.12 5.58
C ASN A 8 -1.43 -47.30 6.56
N GLY A 9 -2.62 -46.92 6.08
CA GLY A 9 -3.58 -46.13 6.84
C GLY A 9 -3.93 -46.69 8.22
N LYS A 10 -4.05 -45.77 9.17
CA LYS A 10 -5.04 -45.74 10.26
C LYS A 10 -5.08 -44.31 10.80
N PHE A 11 -6.19 -43.62 10.54
CA PHE A 11 -6.45 -42.24 10.94
C PHE A 11 -7.06 -42.20 12.35
N VAL A 12 -6.58 -41.29 13.22
CA VAL A 12 -7.21 -40.99 14.52
C VAL A 12 -7.56 -39.50 14.56
N ALA A 13 -8.74 -39.16 15.10
CA ALA A 13 -9.30 -37.81 15.08
C ALA A 13 -8.55 -36.82 15.98
N SER A 14 -8.40 -35.58 15.49
CA SER A 14 -7.84 -34.42 16.19
C SER A 14 -8.95 -33.65 16.90
N PRO A 15 -8.72 -33.06 18.09
CA PRO A 15 -9.71 -32.25 18.81
C PRO A 15 -9.90 -30.83 18.24
N HIS A 16 -9.38 -30.51 17.04
CA HIS A 16 -9.43 -29.16 16.46
C HIS A 16 -10.68 -28.91 15.60
N ALA A 17 -11.24 -27.70 15.68
CA ALA A 17 -12.44 -27.31 14.93
C ALA A 17 -12.22 -27.02 13.43
N MET A 18 -10.97 -26.92 12.93
CA MET A 18 -10.65 -26.48 11.55
C MET A 18 -9.70 -27.39 10.72
N GLY A 19 -9.45 -28.66 11.10
CA GLY A 19 -8.72 -29.62 10.23
C GLY A 19 -7.92 -30.73 10.92
N THR A 20 -7.85 -31.89 10.25
CA THR A 20 -7.16 -33.16 10.62
C THR A 20 -6.12 -33.43 9.51
N VAL A 21 -4.85 -33.84 9.69
CA VAL A 21 -4.24 -34.94 10.49
C VAL A 21 -2.79 -34.58 10.86
N TRP A 22 -2.35 -34.99 12.05
CA TRP A 22 -0.95 -34.95 12.52
C TRP A 22 -0.22 -36.27 12.21
N ARG A 23 1.05 -36.22 11.75
CA ARG A 23 1.96 -37.38 11.77
C ARG A 23 2.99 -37.21 12.90
N PRO A 24 3.07 -38.11 13.89
CA PRO A 24 4.28 -38.21 14.71
C PRO A 24 5.40 -38.81 13.85
N PRO A 25 6.66 -38.37 14.01
CA PRO A 25 7.79 -39.08 13.40
C PRO A 25 7.78 -40.54 13.89
N SER A 26 8.01 -41.49 13.00
CA SER A 26 8.14 -42.93 13.30
C SER A 26 9.43 -43.29 14.06
N GLY A 27 9.98 -42.33 14.80
CA GLY A 27 11.11 -42.44 15.71
C GLY A 27 10.95 -41.37 16.79
N SER A 28 11.68 -41.51 17.90
CA SER A 28 11.60 -40.65 19.11
C SER A 28 11.24 -39.16 18.85
N PRO A 29 10.55 -38.46 19.77
CA PRO A 29 9.73 -37.25 19.51
C PRO A 29 10.45 -35.96 19.04
N LYS A 30 11.65 -36.03 18.46
CA LYS A 30 12.51 -34.87 18.16
C LYS A 30 13.06 -34.77 16.74
N SER A 31 12.70 -35.62 15.78
CA SER A 31 13.32 -35.55 14.45
C SER A 31 12.38 -35.85 13.28
N GLY A 32 11.76 -34.80 12.73
CA GLY A 32 11.11 -34.85 11.41
C GLY A 32 10.24 -33.62 11.12
N PRO A 33 10.15 -33.16 9.85
CA PRO A 33 9.22 -32.12 9.45
C PRO A 33 7.77 -32.59 9.63
N ARG A 34 6.89 -31.72 10.13
CA ARG A 34 5.46 -32.03 10.35
C ARG A 34 4.62 -31.38 9.27
N VAL A 35 3.50 -32.01 8.92
CA VAL A 35 2.55 -31.49 7.93
C VAL A 35 1.16 -31.48 8.52
N LEU A 36 0.44 -30.37 8.35
CA LEU A 36 -0.97 -30.21 8.68
C LEU A 36 -1.75 -29.97 7.38
N ILE A 37 -2.80 -30.75 7.15
CA ILE A 37 -3.77 -30.51 6.07
C ILE A 37 -5.02 -29.88 6.68
N THR A 38 -5.43 -28.74 6.15
CA THR A 38 -6.64 -28.03 6.59
C THR A 38 -7.90 -28.65 5.99
N GLN A 39 -9.09 -28.34 6.52
CA GLN A 39 -10.36 -28.76 5.89
C GLN A 39 -10.52 -28.25 4.45
N ALA A 40 -9.87 -27.13 4.12
CA ALA A 40 -9.88 -26.54 2.78
C ALA A 40 -8.86 -27.21 1.83
N GLY A 41 -8.09 -28.20 2.30
CA GLY A 41 -7.08 -28.90 1.50
C GLY A 41 -5.71 -28.22 1.46
N HIS A 42 -5.56 -27.00 1.98
CA HIS A 42 -4.24 -26.35 2.14
C HIS A 42 -3.32 -27.18 3.02
N ALA A 43 -2.03 -27.20 2.71
CA ALA A 43 -1.02 -27.91 3.48
C ALA A 43 -0.03 -26.93 4.13
N ILE A 44 0.24 -27.12 5.42
CA ILE A 44 1.18 -26.33 6.21
C ILE A 44 2.31 -27.25 6.66
N PHE A 45 3.54 -26.87 6.37
CA PHE A 45 4.75 -27.60 6.74
C PHE A 45 5.44 -26.89 7.90
N TYR A 46 5.85 -27.65 8.90
CA TYR A 46 6.58 -27.19 10.08
C TYR A 46 7.97 -27.79 10.07
N GLY A 47 8.96 -26.95 10.38
CA GLY A 47 10.36 -27.36 10.56
C GLY A 47 10.56 -28.17 11.84
N THR A 48 11.80 -28.64 12.04
CA THR A 48 12.20 -29.39 13.26
C THR A 48 12.06 -28.57 14.54
N HIS A 49 12.20 -27.25 14.43
CA HIS A 49 11.98 -26.27 15.48
C HIS A 49 10.48 -26.07 15.83
N GLY A 50 9.55 -26.75 15.15
CA GLY A 50 8.12 -26.69 15.45
C GLY A 50 7.39 -25.45 14.91
N HIS A 51 8.08 -24.56 14.20
CA HIS A 51 7.44 -23.42 13.52
C HIS A 51 7.19 -23.73 12.05
N ARG A 52 6.14 -23.11 11.53
CA ARG A 52 5.78 -23.12 10.12
C ARG A 52 6.93 -22.63 9.24
N ILE A 53 7.21 -23.36 8.16
CA ILE A 53 8.19 -23.00 7.13
C ILE A 53 7.57 -22.80 5.74
N LEU A 54 6.40 -23.38 5.48
CA LEU A 54 5.72 -23.29 4.18
C LEU A 54 4.21 -23.49 4.36
N CYS A 55 3.42 -22.72 3.61
CA CYS A 55 1.99 -22.96 3.40
C CYS A 55 1.73 -23.03 1.89
N VAL A 56 1.00 -24.05 1.44
CA VAL A 56 0.60 -24.23 0.04
C VAL A 56 -0.92 -24.39 -0.09
N ASP A 57 -1.45 -24.00 -1.24
CA ASP A 57 -2.81 -24.33 -1.63
C ASP A 57 -2.96 -25.82 -2.01
N PRO A 58 -4.19 -26.34 -2.22
CA PRO A 58 -4.40 -27.74 -2.61
C PRO A 58 -3.71 -28.14 -3.92
N GLY A 59 -3.41 -27.18 -4.80
CA GLY A 59 -2.65 -27.40 -6.03
C GLY A 59 -1.13 -27.52 -5.80
N GLY A 60 -0.66 -27.29 -4.59
CA GLY A 60 0.76 -27.28 -4.23
C GLY A 60 1.45 -25.94 -4.49
N THR A 61 0.71 -24.88 -4.80
CA THR A 61 1.27 -23.54 -5.03
C THR A 61 1.62 -22.90 -3.68
N PRO A 62 2.87 -22.42 -3.48
CA PRO A 62 3.23 -21.68 -2.28
C PRO A 62 2.38 -20.42 -2.08
N LEU A 63 1.88 -20.24 -0.87
CA LEU A 63 1.24 -19.01 -0.42
C LEU A 63 2.21 -18.15 0.38
N HIS A 64 3.01 -18.78 1.24
CA HIS A 64 4.12 -18.14 1.95
C HIS A 64 5.17 -19.15 2.42
N GLU A 65 6.39 -18.66 2.58
CA GLU A 65 7.55 -19.40 3.09
C GLU A 65 8.19 -18.62 4.25
N CYS A 66 8.75 -19.33 5.22
CA CYS A 66 9.38 -18.77 6.40
C CYS A 66 10.72 -19.45 6.69
N ALA A 67 11.75 -18.64 6.93
CA ALA A 67 13.05 -19.08 7.37
C ALA A 67 13.27 -18.65 8.82
N TRP A 68 13.60 -19.63 9.67
CA TRP A 68 13.84 -19.44 11.09
C TRP A 68 15.31 -19.73 11.43
N ALA A 69 15.90 -18.92 12.30
CA ALA A 69 17.19 -19.20 12.92
C ALA A 69 16.93 -19.98 14.22
N ASP A 70 17.67 -21.09 14.36
CA ASP A 70 17.66 -21.90 15.57
C ASP A 70 18.63 -21.27 16.60
N THR A 71 18.17 -20.21 17.27
CA THR A 71 18.97 -19.45 18.24
C THR A 71 18.82 -19.93 19.68
N GLY A 72 18.34 -21.16 19.91
CA GLY A 72 18.10 -21.73 21.24
C GLY A 72 16.62 -22.04 21.49
N PRO A 73 16.08 -21.81 22.71
CA PRO A 73 14.72 -22.23 23.06
C PRO A 73 13.62 -21.50 22.27
N ASP A 74 13.91 -20.30 21.75
CA ASP A 74 12.99 -19.48 20.98
C ASP A 74 13.54 -19.22 19.56
N PRO A 75 13.05 -19.94 18.54
CA PRO A 75 13.40 -19.70 17.16
C PRO A 75 13.01 -18.29 16.70
N LYS A 76 13.90 -17.62 15.97
CA LYS A 76 13.67 -16.26 15.46
C LYS A 76 13.39 -16.30 13.96
N LEU A 77 12.33 -15.62 13.52
CA LEU A 77 12.07 -15.45 12.10
C LEU A 77 13.18 -14.58 11.52
N VAL A 78 13.89 -15.08 10.52
CA VAL A 78 14.97 -14.36 9.83
C VAL A 78 14.43 -13.71 8.56
N TYR A 79 13.48 -14.38 7.93
CA TYR A 79 12.93 -13.97 6.66
C TYR A 79 11.62 -14.69 6.39
N ALA A 80 10.70 -14.03 5.72
CA ALA A 80 9.57 -14.66 5.09
C ALA A 80 9.39 -14.13 3.67
N ARG A 81 8.70 -14.90 2.84
CA ARG A 81 8.29 -14.44 1.51
C ARG A 81 6.87 -14.88 1.24
N LEU A 82 6.13 -13.99 0.61
CA LEU A 82 4.68 -14.03 0.44
C LEU A 82 4.38 -14.03 -1.06
N TYR A 83 3.56 -14.97 -1.51
CA TYR A 83 3.16 -15.05 -2.91
C TYR A 83 1.82 -14.34 -3.12
N LEU A 84 1.81 -13.33 -3.98
CA LEU A 84 0.64 -12.50 -4.26
C LEU A 84 -0.31 -13.18 -5.27
N ASP A 85 -1.57 -12.76 -5.25
CA ASP A 85 -2.67 -13.32 -6.05
C ASP A 85 -2.47 -13.21 -7.57
N TRP A 86 -1.49 -12.43 -8.01
CA TRP A 86 -1.13 -12.19 -9.41
C TRP A 86 0.28 -12.70 -9.76
N GLY A 87 0.91 -13.48 -8.88
CA GLY A 87 2.15 -14.20 -9.16
C GLY A 87 3.46 -13.50 -8.77
N GLN A 88 3.39 -12.37 -8.07
CA GLN A 88 4.58 -11.67 -7.58
C GLN A 88 4.98 -12.16 -6.18
N TRP A 89 6.27 -12.23 -5.93
CA TRP A 89 6.82 -12.47 -4.60
C TRP A 89 7.15 -11.17 -3.87
N VAL A 90 6.77 -11.10 -2.60
CA VAL A 90 7.16 -10.04 -1.67
C VAL A 90 7.95 -10.67 -0.52
N GLY A 91 9.08 -10.07 -0.19
CA GLY A 91 9.91 -10.45 0.95
C GLY A 91 9.51 -9.67 2.19
N LEU A 92 9.65 -10.30 3.35
CA LEU A 92 9.53 -9.71 4.66
C LEU A 92 10.80 -10.01 5.43
N LYS A 93 11.47 -8.96 5.90
CA LYS A 93 12.67 -9.05 6.72
C LYS A 93 12.38 -8.49 8.11
N PRO A 94 12.30 -9.34 9.14
CA PRO A 94 12.20 -8.89 10.51
C PRO A 94 13.37 -8.00 10.88
N GLU A 95 13.11 -6.89 11.56
CA GLU A 95 14.11 -5.87 11.89
C GLU A 95 14.95 -5.41 10.67
N GLY A 96 14.37 -5.49 9.46
CA GLY A 96 15.06 -5.18 8.21
C GLY A 96 15.46 -3.71 8.09
N LEU A 97 14.81 -2.83 8.86
CA LEU A 97 15.11 -1.41 8.95
C LEU A 97 15.39 -1.03 10.40
N VAL A 98 16.57 -0.45 10.66
CA VAL A 98 16.97 0.05 11.98
C VAL A 98 17.33 1.52 11.87
N ASN A 99 16.45 2.39 12.35
CA ASN A 99 16.68 3.82 12.39
C ASN A 99 17.44 4.18 13.67
N ILE A 100 18.58 4.86 13.52
CA ILE A 100 19.44 5.27 14.62
C ILE A 100 19.38 6.78 14.76
N GLY A 101 18.83 7.26 15.88
CA GLY A 101 18.83 8.66 16.28
C GLY A 101 19.77 8.90 17.45
N THR A 102 20.20 10.16 17.62
CA THR A 102 20.96 10.59 18.81
C THR A 102 20.30 11.79 19.46
N LEU A 103 20.26 11.81 20.79
CA LEU A 103 19.75 12.90 21.59
C LEU A 103 20.84 13.37 22.57
N ASP A 104 21.12 14.67 22.61
CA ASP A 104 22.08 15.24 23.56
C ASP A 104 21.36 15.74 24.81
N LEU A 105 21.60 15.05 25.94
CA LEU A 105 21.07 15.37 27.25
C LEU A 105 22.12 15.98 28.18
N SER A 106 23.33 16.30 27.69
CA SER A 106 24.43 16.85 28.51
C SER A 106 24.05 18.12 29.29
N ARG A 107 23.09 18.89 28.78
CA ARG A 107 22.57 20.11 29.40
C ARG A 107 21.42 19.89 30.39
N LYS A 108 20.86 18.67 30.48
CA LYS A 108 19.78 18.34 31.41
C LYS A 108 20.35 18.07 32.80
N PRO A 109 19.91 18.78 33.87
CA PRO A 109 20.36 18.50 35.22
C PRO A 109 20.14 17.03 35.60
N GLY A 110 21.16 16.40 36.17
CA GLY A 110 21.11 15.00 36.61
C GLY A 110 21.06 13.96 35.49
N TRP A 111 21.42 14.31 34.24
CA TRP A 111 21.39 13.38 33.10
C TRP A 111 22.18 12.09 33.35
N GLN A 112 23.23 12.13 34.18
CA GLN A 112 24.06 10.97 34.53
C GLN A 112 23.27 9.88 35.28
N ARG A 113 22.11 10.22 35.85
CA ARG A 113 21.26 9.30 36.62
C ARG A 113 20.06 8.79 35.84
N LEU A 114 19.90 9.19 34.57
CA LEU A 114 18.77 8.77 33.74
C LEU A 114 18.89 7.28 33.40
N THR A 115 17.80 6.56 33.65
CA THR A 115 17.61 5.17 33.28
C THR A 115 16.88 5.05 31.94
N THR A 116 16.86 3.86 31.34
CA THR A 116 16.01 3.56 30.17
C THR A 116 14.55 3.95 30.43
N LYS A 117 14.05 3.68 31.64
CA LYS A 117 12.67 4.02 32.02
C LYS A 117 12.42 5.53 32.02
N ASP A 118 13.40 6.33 32.46
CA ASP A 118 13.29 7.79 32.39
C ASP A 118 13.26 8.29 30.95
N LEU A 119 14.07 7.68 30.08
CA LEU A 119 14.06 7.99 28.64
C LEU A 119 12.74 7.60 27.98
N GLN A 120 12.16 6.45 28.36
CA GLN A 120 10.84 6.02 27.89
C GLN A 120 9.74 6.99 28.34
N MET A 121 9.76 7.46 29.59
CA MET A 121 8.80 8.47 30.08
C MET A 121 8.95 9.79 29.32
N MET A 122 10.17 10.23 29.05
CA MET A 122 10.43 11.43 28.25
C MET A 122 9.89 11.28 26.82
N ALA A 123 10.11 10.13 26.18
CA ALA A 123 9.58 9.84 24.85
C ALA A 123 8.04 9.76 24.84
N ALA A 124 7.45 9.14 25.85
CA ALA A 124 6.00 9.04 26.03
C ALA A 124 5.35 10.43 26.09
N GLN A 125 5.95 11.34 26.88
CA GLN A 125 5.51 12.73 26.96
C GLN A 125 5.63 13.46 25.63
N ALA A 126 6.77 13.31 24.93
CA ALA A 126 7.01 13.98 23.65
C ALA A 126 6.06 13.51 22.54
N LEU A 127 5.74 12.21 22.52
CA LEU A 127 4.89 11.58 21.51
C LEU A 127 3.42 11.52 21.91
N GLN A 128 3.07 12.01 23.11
CA GLN A 128 1.72 11.98 23.67
C GLN A 128 1.09 10.58 23.70
N VAL A 129 1.88 9.57 24.05
CA VAL A 129 1.47 8.17 24.24
C VAL A 129 1.82 7.71 25.66
N THR A 130 1.36 6.52 26.06
CA THR A 130 1.68 6.02 27.40
C THR A 130 3.11 5.45 27.48
N PRO A 131 3.76 5.46 28.66
CA PRO A 131 5.06 4.82 28.85
C PRO A 131 5.06 3.33 28.51
N GLU A 132 3.94 2.63 28.73
CA GLU A 132 3.79 1.22 28.35
C GLU A 132 3.86 1.01 26.85
N GLU A 133 3.27 1.92 26.06
CA GLU A 133 3.34 1.86 24.60
C GLU A 133 4.78 2.10 24.10
N ILE A 134 5.51 3.05 24.71
CA ILE A 134 6.92 3.25 24.40
C ILE A 134 7.74 2.00 24.78
N ALA A 135 7.56 1.47 25.99
CA ALA A 135 8.29 0.30 26.45
C ALA A 135 8.04 -0.95 25.58
N PHE A 136 6.86 -1.05 24.96
CA PHE A 136 6.52 -2.13 24.03
C PHE A 136 7.45 -2.16 22.81
N PHE A 137 7.78 -1.00 22.21
CA PHE A 137 8.64 -0.91 21.03
C PHE A 137 10.12 -0.60 21.35
N TYR A 138 10.38 0.01 22.50
CA TYR A 138 11.71 0.47 22.91
C TYR A 138 12.17 -0.20 24.20
N GLY A 139 12.71 -1.41 24.10
CA GLY A 139 13.37 -2.10 25.21
C GLY A 139 14.75 -1.54 25.57
N ASP A 140 15.46 -2.20 26.48
CA ASP A 140 16.75 -1.73 27.03
C ASP A 140 17.85 -1.53 25.98
N GLN A 141 17.86 -2.36 24.92
CA GLN A 141 18.82 -2.23 23.83
C GLN A 141 18.44 -1.15 22.81
N SER A 142 17.21 -0.61 22.90
CA SER A 142 16.69 0.41 21.99
C SER A 142 17.07 1.82 22.44
N MET A 143 17.39 2.05 23.72
CA MET A 143 17.82 3.35 24.22
C MET A 143 19.07 3.18 25.10
N THR A 144 20.23 3.50 24.54
CA THR A 144 21.52 3.33 25.24
C THR A 144 22.16 4.69 25.51
N THR A 145 22.47 4.97 26.77
CA THR A 145 23.25 6.16 27.15
C THR A 145 24.73 5.93 26.88
N ALA A 146 25.33 6.83 26.12
CA ALA A 146 26.77 6.89 25.88
C ALA A 146 27.44 7.84 26.89
N ALA A 147 28.77 7.82 26.93
CA ALA A 147 29.55 8.83 27.66
C ALA A 147 29.18 10.25 27.17
N GLN A 148 29.32 11.25 28.05
CA GLN A 148 29.03 12.68 27.79
C GLN A 148 27.55 13.04 27.58
N GLY A 149 26.60 12.20 27.97
CA GLY A 149 25.17 12.56 27.99
C GLY A 149 24.47 12.45 26.65
N ARG A 150 25.08 11.77 25.68
CA ARG A 150 24.41 11.38 24.43
C ARG A 150 23.62 10.10 24.62
N VAL A 151 22.40 10.07 24.13
CA VAL A 151 21.53 8.88 24.10
C VAL A 151 21.40 8.43 22.66
N THR A 152 21.68 7.16 22.40
CA THR A 152 21.41 6.52 21.11
C THR A 152 20.07 5.82 21.18
N ILE A 153 19.17 6.17 20.25
CA ILE A 153 17.85 5.57 20.11
C ILE A 153 17.86 4.71 18.85
N ARG A 154 17.51 3.43 18.98
CA ARG A 154 17.39 2.46 17.88
C ARG A 154 15.92 2.07 17.74
N HIS A 155 15.30 2.50 16.66
CA HIS A 155 13.95 2.09 16.30
C HIS A 155 14.03 1.00 15.24
N ARG A 156 13.56 -0.20 15.58
CA ARG A 156 13.56 -1.36 14.71
C ARG A 156 12.20 -1.52 14.05
N LYS A 157 12.18 -1.84 12.76
CA LYS A 157 10.98 -2.05 11.96
C LYS A 157 11.17 -3.27 11.07
N ASP A 158 10.07 -3.97 10.81
CA ASP A 158 10.05 -5.03 9.81
C ASP A 158 9.88 -4.40 8.44
N ALA A 159 10.68 -4.85 7.48
CA ALA A 159 10.72 -4.26 6.14
C ALA A 159 10.13 -5.21 5.09
N LEU A 160 9.37 -4.65 4.16
CA LEU A 160 8.75 -5.34 3.03
C LEU A 160 9.48 -4.96 1.74
N TYR A 161 9.74 -5.97 0.90
CA TYR A 161 10.53 -5.82 -0.32
C TYR A 161 9.86 -6.49 -1.53
N ILE A 162 9.96 -5.90 -2.71
CA ILE A 162 9.67 -6.60 -3.97
C ILE A 162 10.83 -7.55 -4.26
N LEU A 163 10.50 -8.80 -4.61
CA LEU A 163 11.45 -9.80 -5.10
C LEU A 163 11.18 -10.05 -6.59
N ASP A 164 11.80 -9.27 -7.48
CA ASP A 164 11.45 -9.25 -8.91
C ASP A 164 11.52 -10.63 -9.59
N ASP A 165 12.52 -11.43 -9.22
CA ASP A 165 12.73 -12.81 -9.68
C ASP A 165 12.37 -13.85 -8.60
N GLY A 166 11.67 -13.43 -7.55
CA GLY A 166 11.46 -14.21 -6.33
C GLY A 166 12.72 -14.37 -5.46
N GLY A 167 13.91 -14.07 -5.95
CA GLY A 167 15.15 -14.11 -5.17
C GLY A 167 15.37 -12.89 -4.27
N SER A 168 16.23 -13.04 -3.27
CA SER A 168 16.65 -11.95 -2.35
C SER A 168 17.90 -11.19 -2.81
N ALA A 169 18.35 -11.40 -4.05
CA ALA A 169 19.61 -10.83 -4.55
C ALA A 169 19.53 -9.31 -4.83
N LYS A 170 18.36 -8.83 -5.30
CA LYS A 170 18.11 -7.41 -5.60
C LYS A 170 16.75 -6.97 -5.06
N PRO A 171 16.53 -7.05 -3.73
CA PRO A 171 15.25 -6.67 -3.16
C PRO A 171 15.06 -5.16 -3.30
N ARG A 172 13.85 -4.73 -3.66
CA ARG A 172 13.50 -3.30 -3.71
C ARG A 172 12.60 -2.96 -2.53
N PHE A 173 13.03 -2.04 -1.68
CA PHE A 173 12.27 -1.64 -0.50
C PHE A 173 10.91 -1.06 -0.91
N MET A 174 9.86 -1.45 -0.21
CA MET A 174 8.50 -0.96 -0.43
C MET A 174 8.02 -0.15 0.76
N ALA A 175 7.94 -0.79 1.91
CA ALA A 175 7.24 -0.30 3.09
C ALA A 175 7.84 -0.94 4.34
N CYS A 176 7.51 -0.39 5.50
CA CYS A 176 7.88 -0.97 6.78
C CYS A 176 6.70 -0.96 7.76
N MET A 177 6.82 -1.76 8.80
CA MET A 177 5.85 -1.84 9.87
C MET A 177 6.56 -2.01 11.22
N GLY A 178 5.83 -1.78 12.32
CA GLY A 178 6.38 -2.01 13.66
C GLY A 178 6.97 -3.41 13.78
N ALA A 179 8.15 -3.54 14.40
CA ALA A 179 8.83 -4.82 14.53
C ALA A 179 7.94 -5.81 15.30
N MET A 180 7.52 -6.87 14.62
CA MET A 180 6.62 -7.86 15.18
C MET A 180 7.37 -8.87 16.04
N HIS A 181 6.73 -9.33 17.11
CA HIS A 181 7.16 -10.53 17.83
C HIS A 181 6.75 -11.77 17.02
N TRP A 182 7.49 -12.12 15.96
CA TRP A 182 7.11 -13.20 15.04
C TRP A 182 6.95 -14.57 15.69
N GLY A 183 7.71 -14.87 16.75
CA GLY A 183 7.54 -16.08 17.55
C GLY A 183 6.32 -16.06 18.49
N HIS A 184 5.70 -14.89 18.69
CA HIS A 184 4.61 -14.66 19.63
C HIS A 184 3.75 -13.45 19.23
N ILE A 185 2.92 -13.58 18.19
CA ILE A 185 2.08 -12.51 17.63
C ILE A 185 1.11 -11.94 18.67
N ASP A 186 1.39 -10.74 19.16
CA ASP A 186 0.70 -10.10 20.28
C ASP A 186 0.06 -8.73 19.95
N PHE A 187 0.20 -8.24 18.71
CA PHE A 187 -0.47 -7.03 18.23
C PHE A 187 -0.72 -7.04 16.72
N LEU A 188 -1.49 -6.06 16.23
CA LEU A 188 -1.65 -5.72 14.83
C LEU A 188 -0.82 -4.47 14.50
N PRO A 189 0.06 -4.50 13.49
CA PRO A 189 1.02 -3.42 13.27
C PRO A 189 0.45 -2.26 12.44
N VAL A 190 0.99 -1.08 12.68
CA VAL A 190 0.94 0.06 11.74
C VAL A 190 1.88 -0.24 10.55
N VAL A 191 1.41 0.02 9.33
CA VAL A 191 2.24 0.00 8.11
C VAL A 191 2.50 1.43 7.66
N GLU A 192 3.77 1.78 7.49
CA GLU A 192 4.24 3.05 6.93
C GLU A 192 4.54 2.90 5.43
N LEU A 193 4.44 4.00 4.68
CA LEU A 193 4.57 4.01 3.21
C LEU A 193 3.59 3.06 2.52
N PHE A 194 2.35 3.00 3.03
CA PHE A 194 1.30 2.10 2.53
C PHE A 194 1.04 2.21 1.01
N GLN A 195 1.20 3.41 0.42
CA GLN A 195 1.02 3.62 -1.01
C GLN A 195 2.05 2.88 -1.88
N SER A 196 3.19 2.50 -1.29
CA SER A 196 4.25 1.71 -1.93
C SER A 196 3.98 0.21 -1.94
N LEU A 197 2.89 -0.24 -1.29
CA LEU A 197 2.52 -1.66 -1.30
C LEU A 197 1.96 -2.08 -2.66
N LEU A 198 2.48 -3.19 -3.19
CA LEU A 198 1.90 -3.88 -4.32
C LEU A 198 0.49 -4.40 -3.96
N PRO A 199 -0.49 -4.35 -4.89
CA PRO A 199 -1.82 -4.88 -4.64
C PRO A 199 -1.77 -6.34 -4.17
N GLY A 200 -2.48 -6.64 -3.08
CA GLY A 200 -2.50 -7.96 -2.44
C GLY A 200 -1.49 -8.17 -1.31
N THR A 201 -0.47 -7.30 -1.15
CA THR A 201 0.56 -7.45 -0.11
C THR A 201 -0.01 -7.50 1.30
N GLY A 202 -0.97 -6.60 1.61
CA GLY A 202 -1.63 -6.58 2.92
C GLY A 202 -2.34 -7.90 3.24
N SER A 203 -3.12 -8.44 2.29
CA SER A 203 -3.80 -9.73 2.45
C SER A 203 -2.82 -10.89 2.63
N ALA A 204 -1.76 -10.97 1.82
CA ALA A 204 -0.78 -12.05 1.95
C ALA A 204 0.00 -11.95 3.28
N THR A 205 0.32 -10.74 3.74
CA THR A 205 0.99 -10.51 5.03
C THR A 205 0.08 -10.92 6.20
N PHE A 206 -1.20 -10.54 6.16
CA PHE A 206 -2.15 -10.93 7.19
C PHE A 206 -2.52 -12.42 7.15
N GLU A 207 -2.45 -13.08 5.99
CA GLU A 207 -2.54 -14.53 5.87
C GLU A 207 -1.39 -15.22 6.65
N LEU A 208 -0.17 -14.69 6.58
CA LEU A 208 0.96 -15.15 7.37
C LEU A 208 0.78 -14.84 8.88
N ILE A 209 0.50 -13.58 9.24
CA ILE A 209 0.31 -13.16 10.65
C ILE A 209 -0.77 -14.00 11.31
N ARG A 210 -1.91 -14.16 10.63
CA ARG A 210 -3.02 -14.98 11.11
C ARG A 210 -2.60 -16.42 11.32
N GLY A 211 -1.89 -16.98 10.34
CA GLY A 211 -1.39 -18.35 10.42
C GLY A 211 -0.47 -18.56 11.63
N LEU A 212 0.54 -17.72 11.79
CA LEU A 212 1.48 -17.80 12.91
C LEU A 212 0.75 -17.63 14.25
N TYR A 213 -0.21 -16.72 14.33
CA TYR A 213 -1.05 -16.55 15.52
C TYR A 213 -1.81 -17.85 15.87
N ASP A 214 -2.40 -18.52 14.87
CA ASP A 214 -3.14 -19.77 15.09
C ASP A 214 -2.19 -20.90 15.54
N ASP A 215 -0.98 -20.98 14.97
CA ASP A 215 0.05 -21.95 15.39
C ASP A 215 0.48 -21.77 16.85
N GLN A 216 0.50 -20.52 17.33
CA GLN A 216 1.01 -20.14 18.65
C GLN A 216 -0.05 -20.20 19.76
N THR A 217 -1.32 -20.31 19.40
CA THR A 217 -2.45 -20.33 20.35
C THR A 217 -3.07 -21.73 20.50
N VAL A 218 -2.45 -22.75 19.89
CA VAL A 218 -2.91 -24.15 19.96
C VAL A 218 -3.03 -24.61 21.41
N GLY A 219 -4.22 -25.09 21.79
CA GLY A 219 -4.49 -25.67 23.10
C GLY A 219 -4.78 -24.66 24.23
N GLY A 220 -4.71 -23.36 23.95
CA GLY A 220 -5.04 -22.28 24.90
C GLY A 220 -6.23 -21.42 24.44
N PRO A 221 -6.78 -20.56 25.31
CA PRO A 221 -7.77 -19.58 24.89
C PRO A 221 -7.14 -18.59 23.90
N PRO A 222 -7.85 -18.20 22.82
CA PRO A 222 -7.32 -17.23 21.88
C PRO A 222 -7.09 -15.88 22.55
N ARG A 223 -5.88 -15.33 22.39
CA ARG A 223 -5.56 -14.01 22.94
C ARG A 223 -6.13 -12.89 22.07
N PRO A 224 -6.78 -11.88 22.65
CA PRO A 224 -7.13 -10.68 21.91
C PRO A 224 -5.87 -9.94 21.44
N LEU A 225 -5.88 -9.41 20.22
CA LEU A 225 -4.86 -8.50 19.71
C LEU A 225 -5.34 -7.05 19.82
N ARG A 226 -4.39 -6.11 19.85
CA ARG A 226 -4.66 -4.67 19.77
C ARG A 226 -3.85 -4.06 18.63
N TYR A 227 -4.36 -2.99 18.05
CA TYR A 227 -3.62 -2.19 17.09
C TYR A 227 -2.58 -1.34 17.83
N ARG A 228 -1.31 -1.42 17.42
CA ARG A 228 -0.19 -0.71 18.08
C ARG A 228 0.78 -0.12 17.08
N GLY A 229 1.37 1.01 17.46
CA GLY A 229 2.43 1.67 16.72
C GLY A 229 2.71 3.08 17.24
N ILE A 230 3.89 3.61 16.92
CA ILE A 230 4.36 4.90 17.42
C ILE A 230 4.71 5.82 16.24
N PRO A 231 3.82 6.78 15.89
CA PRO A 231 2.41 6.89 16.32
C PRO A 231 1.49 5.92 15.56
N THR A 232 0.23 5.83 15.98
CA THR A 232 -0.81 5.10 15.25
C THR A 232 -1.36 5.92 14.08
N TYR A 233 -1.65 5.26 12.96
CA TYR A 233 -2.26 5.86 11.76
C TYR A 233 -3.46 5.04 11.28
N PRO A 234 -4.59 5.07 12.00
CA PRO A 234 -5.76 4.29 11.62
C PRO A 234 -6.33 4.77 10.28
N SER A 235 -6.79 3.82 9.47
CA SER A 235 -7.43 4.11 8.18
C SER A 235 -8.58 3.13 7.92
N PRO A 236 -9.57 3.52 7.10
CA PRO A 236 -10.64 2.60 6.71
C PRO A 236 -10.11 1.33 6.02
N GLN A 237 -9.01 1.45 5.27
CA GLN A 237 -8.35 0.34 4.59
C GLN A 237 -7.72 -0.62 5.60
N ALA A 238 -7.03 -0.11 6.62
CA ALA A 238 -6.48 -0.94 7.69
C ALA A 238 -7.60 -1.65 8.47
N PHE A 239 -8.65 -0.93 8.86
CA PHE A 239 -9.80 -1.53 9.56
C PHE A 239 -10.44 -2.67 8.75
N GLN A 240 -10.65 -2.46 7.45
CA GLN A 240 -11.23 -3.48 6.56
C GLN A 240 -10.31 -4.69 6.40
N LEU A 241 -9.00 -4.47 6.24
CA LEU A 241 -8.02 -5.54 6.16
C LEU A 241 -8.01 -6.37 7.45
N PHE A 242 -7.92 -5.72 8.61
CA PHE A 242 -7.91 -6.42 9.91
C PHE A 242 -9.22 -7.18 10.12
N SER A 243 -10.35 -6.55 9.80
CA SER A 243 -11.68 -7.15 9.88
C SER A 243 -11.83 -8.39 9.00
N THR A 244 -11.00 -8.55 7.97
CA THR A 244 -11.03 -9.76 7.12
C THR A 244 -10.50 -10.98 7.86
N TYR A 245 -9.56 -10.81 8.80
CA TYR A 245 -8.89 -11.91 9.52
C TYR A 245 -9.24 -11.98 11.01
N PHE A 246 -9.74 -10.88 11.56
CA PHE A 246 -10.09 -10.72 12.97
C PHE A 246 -11.47 -10.05 13.10
N VAL A 247 -12.12 -10.26 14.24
CA VAL A 247 -13.40 -9.62 14.60
C VAL A 247 -13.09 -8.45 15.54
N PRO A 248 -13.39 -7.21 15.15
CA PRO A 248 -13.22 -6.06 16.05
C PRO A 248 -14.32 -6.01 17.10
N GLU A 249 -13.95 -5.68 18.33
CA GLU A 249 -14.84 -5.44 19.44
C GLU A 249 -14.43 -4.15 20.16
N ALA A 250 -15.40 -3.27 20.41
CA ALA A 250 -15.19 -2.07 21.22
C ALA A 250 -15.58 -2.31 22.69
N PRO A 251 -14.97 -1.60 23.65
CA PRO A 251 -15.42 -1.58 25.02
C PRO A 251 -16.92 -1.24 25.12
N GLY A 252 -17.65 -1.96 25.96
CA GLY A 252 -19.08 -1.73 26.19
C GLY A 252 -20.00 -2.07 25.01
N GLY A 253 -19.50 -2.75 23.96
CA GLY A 253 -20.32 -3.16 22.80
C GLY A 253 -20.63 -2.04 21.81
N ALA A 254 -19.90 -0.92 21.87
CA ALA A 254 -20.03 0.17 20.91
C ALA A 254 -19.58 -0.24 19.49
N ASP A 255 -19.86 0.60 18.49
CA ASP A 255 -19.32 0.43 17.14
C ASP A 255 -17.78 0.59 17.16
N PRO A 256 -17.00 -0.43 16.78
CA PRO A 256 -15.54 -0.35 16.78
C PRO A 256 -14.96 0.55 15.69
N PHE A 257 -15.70 0.87 14.62
CA PHE A 257 -15.13 1.63 13.51
C PHE A 257 -14.80 3.08 13.88
N PRO A 258 -15.72 3.90 14.44
CA PRO A 258 -15.40 5.26 14.87
C PRO A 258 -14.28 5.30 15.91
N LEU A 259 -14.27 4.33 16.84
CA LEU A 259 -13.24 4.21 17.86
C LEU A 259 -11.86 3.91 17.26
N PHE A 260 -11.80 3.00 16.29
CA PHE A 260 -10.57 2.70 15.56
C PHE A 260 -10.02 3.93 14.82
N MET A 261 -10.90 4.73 14.21
CA MET A 261 -10.51 5.89 13.42
C MET A 261 -9.93 7.04 14.23
N GLU A 262 -10.08 7.03 15.56
CA GLU A 262 -9.48 8.03 16.45
C GLU A 262 -8.06 7.60 16.87
N PRO A 263 -6.97 8.26 16.42
CA PRO A 263 -5.60 7.76 16.63
C PRO A 263 -5.26 7.46 18.09
N ARG A 264 -5.66 8.34 19.02
CA ARG A 264 -5.43 8.20 20.47
C ARG A 264 -6.17 7.03 21.11
N ARG A 265 -7.24 6.55 20.48
CA ARG A 265 -8.13 5.51 21.02
C ARG A 265 -8.17 4.25 20.16
N SER A 266 -7.50 4.26 19.01
CA SER A 266 -7.45 3.17 18.05
C SER A 266 -6.98 1.83 18.67
N GLY A 267 -6.10 1.89 19.67
CA GLY A 267 -5.62 0.73 20.44
C GLY A 267 -6.60 0.18 21.47
N GLU A 268 -7.73 0.85 21.74
CA GLU A 268 -8.81 0.37 22.61
C GLU A 268 -9.62 -0.75 21.94
N VAL A 269 -9.64 -0.81 20.61
CA VAL A 269 -10.35 -1.86 19.86
C VAL A 269 -9.61 -3.19 20.04
N ILE A 270 -10.36 -4.18 20.49
CA ILE A 270 -9.89 -5.55 20.65
C ILE A 270 -10.17 -6.33 19.36
N TRP A 271 -9.19 -7.10 18.90
CA TRP A 271 -9.29 -7.92 17.71
C TRP A 271 -9.21 -9.39 18.08
N LYS A 272 -10.34 -10.10 17.93
CA LYS A 272 -10.42 -11.54 18.19
C LYS A 272 -10.23 -12.35 16.92
N PRO A 273 -9.75 -13.60 16.99
CA PRO A 273 -9.68 -14.46 15.83
C PRO A 273 -11.02 -14.59 15.11
N ARG A 274 -11.03 -14.37 13.78
CA ARG A 274 -12.20 -14.71 12.98
C ARG A 274 -12.23 -16.23 12.76
N PRO A 275 -13.36 -16.91 12.99
CA PRO A 275 -13.46 -18.36 12.77
C PRO A 275 -13.26 -18.75 11.30
N ASP A 276 -13.79 -17.93 10.40
CA ASP A 276 -13.82 -18.20 8.96
C ASP A 276 -12.92 -17.19 8.22
N LEU A 277 -11.82 -17.70 7.67
CA LEU A 277 -10.74 -16.91 7.10
C LEU A 277 -10.77 -16.99 5.58
N PRO A 278 -10.36 -15.93 4.87
CA PRO A 278 -10.19 -16.02 3.43
C PRO A 278 -9.14 -17.08 3.08
N ARG A 279 -9.46 -17.91 2.08
CA ARG A 279 -8.56 -18.93 1.52
C ARG A 279 -8.32 -18.64 0.05
N ARG A 280 -7.05 -18.64 -0.35
CA ARG A 280 -6.63 -18.42 -1.73
C ARG A 280 -6.35 -19.75 -2.42
N TYR A 281 -6.77 -19.84 -3.67
CA TYR A 281 -6.51 -20.96 -4.57
C TYR A 281 -5.97 -20.40 -5.87
N LEU A 282 -4.74 -20.77 -6.23
CA LEU A 282 -4.08 -20.33 -7.45
C LEU A 282 -4.26 -21.42 -8.51
N ASP A 283 -5.04 -21.11 -9.55
CA ASP A 283 -5.25 -21.98 -10.70
C ASP A 283 -4.55 -21.38 -11.92
N PHE A 284 -3.31 -21.79 -12.15
CA PHE A 284 -2.54 -21.37 -13.33
C PHE A 284 -3.15 -21.86 -14.64
N ALA A 285 -3.87 -22.99 -14.64
CA ALA A 285 -4.48 -23.53 -15.84
C ALA A 285 -5.68 -22.67 -16.29
N GLN A 286 -6.43 -22.12 -15.34
CA GLN A 286 -7.51 -21.16 -15.62
C GLN A 286 -7.04 -19.69 -15.55
N GLY A 287 -5.77 -19.43 -15.19
CA GLY A 287 -5.20 -18.09 -15.15
C GLY A 287 -5.76 -17.19 -14.04
N VAL A 288 -6.20 -17.76 -12.92
CA VAL A 288 -6.87 -17.02 -11.82
C VAL A 288 -6.37 -17.40 -10.44
N CYS A 289 -6.42 -16.44 -9.52
CA CYS A 289 -6.42 -16.68 -8.08
C CYS A 289 -7.81 -16.39 -7.52
N VAL A 290 -8.42 -17.39 -6.90
CA VAL A 290 -9.77 -17.32 -6.31
C VAL A 290 -9.65 -17.23 -4.79
N THR A 291 -10.31 -16.23 -4.18
CA THR A 291 -10.41 -16.11 -2.71
C THR A 291 -11.82 -16.51 -2.25
N VAL A 292 -11.91 -17.52 -1.40
CA VAL A 292 -13.17 -18.03 -0.83
C VAL A 292 -13.20 -17.77 0.68
N MET A 293 -14.35 -17.35 1.19
CA MET A 293 -14.61 -17.17 2.62
C MET A 293 -16.07 -17.53 2.88
N GLY A 294 -16.34 -18.36 3.89
CA GLY A 294 -17.70 -18.80 4.23
C GLY A 294 -18.42 -19.54 3.12
N GLY A 295 -17.68 -20.32 2.34
CA GLY A 295 -18.18 -21.07 1.20
C GLY A 295 -18.54 -20.22 -0.02
N ALA A 296 -18.36 -18.90 0.03
CA ALA A 296 -18.67 -17.96 -1.05
C ALA A 296 -17.38 -17.33 -1.62
N VAL A 297 -17.37 -17.07 -2.92
CA VAL A 297 -16.25 -16.40 -3.59
C VAL A 297 -16.29 -14.91 -3.28
N GLN A 298 -15.21 -14.39 -2.71
CA GLN A 298 -15.10 -12.99 -2.31
C GLN A 298 -14.38 -12.13 -3.34
N LYS A 299 -13.37 -12.71 -4.00
CA LYS A 299 -12.44 -12.01 -4.88
C LYS A 299 -11.86 -12.96 -5.91
N VAL A 300 -11.72 -12.49 -7.15
CA VAL A 300 -10.99 -13.21 -8.20
C VAL A 300 -9.98 -12.26 -8.83
N THR A 301 -8.71 -12.66 -8.83
CA THR A 301 -7.61 -11.92 -9.47
C THR A 301 -7.16 -12.71 -10.70
N LYS A 302 -7.09 -12.08 -11.87
CA LYS A 302 -6.52 -12.71 -13.07
C LYS A 302 -5.00 -12.59 -13.04
N LEU A 303 -4.30 -13.69 -13.34
CA LEU A 303 -2.83 -13.78 -13.28
C LEU A 303 -2.14 -13.02 -14.41
N ASN A 304 -2.78 -12.90 -15.58
CA ASN A 304 -2.24 -12.22 -16.76
C ASN A 304 -3.17 -11.07 -17.19
N ASP A 305 -3.50 -10.19 -16.25
CA ASP A 305 -4.36 -9.04 -16.48
C ASP A 305 -3.55 -7.75 -16.60
N SER A 306 -3.91 -6.89 -17.55
CA SER A 306 -3.36 -5.53 -17.64
C SER A 306 -4.09 -4.56 -16.72
N VAL A 307 -5.18 -4.97 -16.07
CA VAL A 307 -5.95 -4.16 -15.11
C VAL A 307 -5.65 -4.62 -13.68
N PRO A 308 -4.96 -3.80 -12.85
CA PRO A 308 -4.49 -4.18 -11.53
C PRO A 308 -5.57 -4.10 -10.44
N ILE A 309 -6.80 -4.47 -10.78
CA ILE A 309 -7.97 -4.44 -9.90
C ILE A 309 -8.64 -5.81 -9.94
N PRO A 310 -8.83 -6.50 -8.82
CA PRO A 310 -9.51 -7.77 -8.81
C PRO A 310 -11.01 -7.62 -9.07
N TYR A 311 -11.64 -8.69 -9.52
CA TYR A 311 -13.10 -8.79 -9.57
C TYR A 311 -13.63 -9.03 -8.16
N THR A 312 -14.52 -8.16 -7.71
CA THR A 312 -15.21 -8.32 -6.43
C THR A 312 -16.68 -8.02 -6.59
N ARG A 313 -17.44 -8.29 -5.54
CA ARG A 313 -18.83 -7.85 -5.47
C ARG A 313 -18.91 -6.38 -5.04
N PRO A 314 -19.90 -5.63 -5.55
CA PRO A 314 -20.21 -4.31 -5.03
C PRO A 314 -20.52 -4.38 -3.55
N ARG A 315 -20.06 -3.39 -2.79
CA ARG A 315 -20.50 -3.22 -1.40
C ARG A 315 -21.95 -2.73 -1.41
N LYS A 316 -22.70 -2.96 -0.31
CA LYS A 316 -24.10 -2.53 -0.19
C LYS A 316 -24.26 -1.07 -0.64
N GLY A 317 -25.06 -0.85 -1.68
CA GLY A 317 -25.37 0.49 -2.21
C GLY A 317 -24.25 1.20 -2.99
N GLY A 318 -23.14 0.51 -3.29
CA GLY A 318 -22.00 1.08 -4.00
C GLY A 318 -21.65 0.34 -5.30
N TRP A 319 -20.54 0.76 -5.90
CA TRP A 319 -19.98 0.13 -7.10
C TRP A 319 -18.86 -0.86 -6.73
N ALA A 320 -18.63 -1.86 -7.59
CA ALA A 320 -17.41 -2.66 -7.50
C ALA A 320 -16.20 -1.82 -7.96
N PRO A 321 -15.01 -1.99 -7.34
CA PRO A 321 -13.81 -1.25 -7.72
C PRO A 321 -13.51 -1.35 -9.22
N GLY A 322 -13.22 -0.21 -9.85
CA GLY A 322 -12.98 -0.11 -11.30
C GLY A 322 -14.12 -0.63 -12.19
N GLY A 323 -15.32 -0.85 -11.64
CA GLY A 323 -16.47 -1.43 -12.34
C GLY A 323 -16.36 -2.94 -12.63
N ARG A 324 -15.43 -3.66 -11.99
CA ARG A 324 -15.19 -5.10 -12.23
C ARG A 324 -16.00 -5.95 -11.26
N MET A 325 -17.02 -6.62 -11.77
CA MET A 325 -17.99 -7.34 -10.93
C MET A 325 -17.78 -8.85 -10.97
N LEU A 326 -18.01 -9.46 -9.81
CA LEU A 326 -17.96 -10.91 -9.61
C LEU A 326 -19.36 -11.48 -9.36
N GLY A 327 -19.69 -12.55 -10.09
CA GLY A 327 -20.81 -13.44 -9.85
C GLY A 327 -20.35 -14.89 -9.75
N THR A 328 -21.20 -15.77 -9.25
CA THR A 328 -20.94 -17.19 -9.09
C THR A 328 -22.25 -17.97 -9.25
N THR A 329 -22.25 -18.93 -10.17
CA THR A 329 -23.32 -19.92 -10.37
C THR A 329 -22.90 -21.26 -9.73
N PRO A 330 -23.76 -22.29 -9.72
CA PRO A 330 -23.36 -23.61 -9.20
C PRO A 330 -22.18 -24.27 -9.93
N THR A 331 -21.88 -23.82 -11.16
CA THR A 331 -20.86 -24.46 -12.01
C THR A 331 -19.75 -23.53 -12.47
N ALA A 332 -19.92 -22.20 -12.36
CA ALA A 332 -18.94 -21.24 -12.88
C ALA A 332 -18.84 -19.94 -12.06
N LEU A 333 -17.66 -19.32 -12.12
CA LEU A 333 -17.45 -17.91 -11.84
C LEU A 333 -17.93 -17.08 -13.03
N GLN A 334 -18.48 -15.90 -12.75
CA GLN A 334 -18.86 -14.93 -13.77
C GLN A 334 -18.09 -13.63 -13.51
N LEU A 335 -17.22 -13.25 -14.45
CA LEU A 335 -16.38 -12.06 -14.36
C LEU A 335 -16.84 -11.02 -15.37
N GLN A 336 -17.44 -9.93 -14.89
CA GLN A 336 -17.92 -8.83 -15.74
C GLN A 336 -16.98 -7.63 -15.66
N ASP A 337 -16.51 -7.17 -16.81
CA ASP A 337 -15.71 -5.95 -16.95
C ASP A 337 -16.17 -5.14 -18.18
N GLY A 338 -16.87 -4.04 -17.95
CA GLY A 338 -17.53 -3.29 -19.02
C GLY A 338 -18.57 -4.15 -19.74
N GLU A 339 -18.45 -4.32 -21.05
CA GLU A 339 -19.29 -5.19 -21.89
C GLU A 339 -18.88 -6.67 -21.82
N ARG A 340 -17.64 -6.97 -21.40
CA ARG A 340 -17.10 -8.33 -21.43
C ARG A 340 -17.57 -9.13 -20.22
N LEU A 341 -18.24 -10.25 -20.49
CA LEU A 341 -18.54 -11.31 -19.53
C LEU A 341 -17.65 -12.51 -19.85
N GLU A 342 -16.96 -13.03 -18.84
CA GLU A 342 -16.16 -14.26 -18.92
C GLU A 342 -16.66 -15.25 -17.89
N GLU A 343 -16.89 -16.50 -18.30
CA GLU A 343 -17.27 -17.58 -17.40
C GLU A 343 -16.10 -18.56 -17.21
N ILE A 344 -15.80 -18.88 -15.95
CA ILE A 344 -14.70 -19.79 -15.60
C ILE A 344 -15.27 -20.95 -14.77
N PRO A 345 -15.13 -22.22 -15.20
CA PRO A 345 -15.67 -23.36 -14.46
C PRO A 345 -15.13 -23.44 -13.02
N LEU A 346 -16.02 -23.68 -12.06
CA LEU A 346 -15.65 -23.89 -10.67
C LEU A 346 -14.83 -25.18 -10.50
N ARG A 347 -13.76 -25.11 -9.71
CA ARG A 347 -13.03 -26.32 -9.28
C ARG A 347 -13.61 -26.84 -7.97
N PRO A 348 -13.83 -28.16 -7.83
CA PRO A 348 -14.27 -28.75 -6.56
C PRO A 348 -13.35 -28.39 -5.38
N GLN A 349 -12.03 -28.35 -5.63
CA GLN A 349 -11.02 -28.03 -4.61
C GLN A 349 -11.13 -26.60 -4.03
N TRP A 350 -11.86 -25.68 -4.66
CA TRP A 350 -12.06 -24.34 -4.12
C TRP A 350 -13.05 -24.32 -2.96
N GLY A 351 -13.83 -25.39 -2.74
CA GLY A 351 -14.77 -25.50 -1.64
C GLY A 351 -15.91 -24.46 -1.69
N VAL A 352 -16.31 -24.04 -2.90
CA VAL A 352 -17.43 -23.11 -3.09
C VAL A 352 -18.74 -23.86 -2.88
N THR A 353 -19.47 -23.49 -1.82
CA THR A 353 -20.75 -24.10 -1.44
C THR A 353 -21.91 -23.11 -1.53
N ARG A 354 -21.61 -21.81 -1.63
CA ARG A 354 -22.59 -20.73 -1.72
C ARG A 354 -22.37 -19.98 -3.02
N THR A 355 -23.44 -19.95 -3.81
CA THR A 355 -23.50 -19.24 -5.08
C THR A 355 -24.17 -17.90 -4.89
N ASP A 356 -23.85 -17.01 -5.80
CA ASP A 356 -23.93 -15.61 -5.52
C ASP A 356 -24.06 -14.91 -6.88
N PRO A 357 -25.29 -14.61 -7.34
CA PRO A 357 -25.52 -14.21 -8.72
C PRO A 357 -24.75 -12.93 -9.06
N LEU A 358 -24.43 -12.79 -10.35
CA LEU A 358 -23.82 -11.57 -10.87
C LEU A 358 -24.72 -10.36 -10.57
N PRO A 359 -24.18 -9.28 -9.98
CA PRO A 359 -24.94 -8.06 -9.74
C PRO A 359 -25.50 -7.48 -11.05
N ALA A 360 -26.59 -6.72 -10.93
CA ALA A 360 -27.17 -6.02 -12.07
C ALA A 360 -26.13 -5.09 -12.71
N ARG A 361 -26.06 -5.13 -14.04
CA ARG A 361 -25.08 -4.36 -14.78
C ARG A 361 -25.38 -2.84 -14.69
N PRO A 362 -24.35 -1.99 -14.50
CA PRO A 362 -24.51 -0.55 -14.68
C PRO A 362 -25.14 -0.23 -16.05
N PRO A 363 -26.02 0.79 -16.15
CA PRO A 363 -26.47 1.31 -17.43
C PRO A 363 -25.29 1.73 -18.30
N ALA A 364 -25.39 1.56 -19.63
CA ALA A 364 -24.34 1.92 -20.58
C ALA A 364 -23.98 3.43 -20.57
N SER A 365 -24.87 4.28 -20.04
CA SER A 365 -24.62 5.71 -19.86
C SER A 365 -23.62 6.03 -18.75
N VAL A 366 -23.31 5.07 -17.87
CA VAL A 366 -22.34 5.24 -16.80
C VAL A 366 -20.93 5.01 -17.36
N PRO A 367 -20.07 6.05 -17.44
CA PRO A 367 -18.74 5.89 -18.00
C PRO A 367 -17.89 4.97 -17.12
N THR A 368 -17.09 4.10 -17.74
CA THR A 368 -16.01 3.37 -17.07
C THR A 368 -14.75 4.24 -17.02
N TRP A 369 -13.78 3.89 -16.16
CA TRP A 369 -12.48 4.56 -16.12
C TRP A 369 -11.76 4.58 -17.48
N ARG A 370 -12.07 3.63 -18.37
CA ARG A 370 -11.51 3.57 -19.74
C ARG A 370 -11.94 4.75 -20.60
N ALA A 371 -13.09 5.36 -20.32
CA ALA A 371 -13.59 6.53 -21.05
C ALA A 371 -12.68 7.76 -20.88
N LEU A 372 -11.79 7.75 -19.87
CA LEU A 372 -10.79 8.79 -19.68
C LEU A 372 -9.69 8.76 -20.76
N PHE A 373 -9.56 7.66 -21.51
CA PHE A 373 -8.56 7.49 -22.57
C PHE A 373 -9.25 7.48 -23.94
N PRO A 374 -9.39 8.64 -24.62
CA PRO A 374 -10.10 8.72 -25.90
C PRO A 374 -9.44 7.91 -27.02
N GLU A 375 -8.15 7.61 -26.90
CA GLU A 375 -7.36 6.84 -27.88
C GLU A 375 -7.20 5.36 -27.48
N GLY A 376 -7.92 4.91 -26.45
CA GLY A 376 -7.78 3.60 -25.86
C GLY A 376 -6.79 3.58 -24.69
N ILE A 377 -6.96 2.58 -23.82
CA ILE A 377 -6.11 2.41 -22.65
C ILE A 377 -4.68 2.02 -23.07
N PRO A 378 -3.64 2.44 -22.32
CA PRO A 378 -2.29 1.99 -22.57
C PRO A 378 -2.16 0.47 -22.50
N ALA A 379 -1.38 -0.12 -23.41
CA ALA A 379 -1.06 -1.53 -23.39
C ALA A 379 0.05 -1.80 -22.37
N LEU A 380 -0.25 -2.58 -21.34
CA LEU A 380 0.67 -2.95 -20.27
C LEU A 380 0.66 -4.46 -20.06
N ASP A 381 1.81 -5.02 -19.69
CA ASP A 381 1.84 -6.33 -19.06
C ASP A 381 1.40 -6.24 -17.58
N THR A 382 1.11 -7.39 -16.99
CA THR A 382 0.64 -7.50 -15.61
C THR A 382 1.64 -6.97 -14.60
N LYS A 383 2.94 -7.26 -14.76
CA LYS A 383 3.96 -6.81 -13.80
C LYS A 383 4.06 -5.29 -13.79
N CYS A 384 4.02 -4.65 -14.96
CA CYS A 384 4.02 -3.19 -15.08
C CYS A 384 2.76 -2.58 -14.45
N ALA A 385 1.58 -3.13 -14.77
CA ALA A 385 0.30 -2.60 -14.27
C ALA A 385 0.17 -2.72 -12.75
N TYR A 386 0.47 -3.89 -12.17
CA TYR A 386 0.42 -4.10 -10.72
C TYR A 386 1.61 -3.46 -9.98
N GLY A 387 2.73 -3.30 -10.67
CA GLY A 387 3.99 -2.73 -10.16
C GLY A 387 4.03 -1.20 -10.12
N ALA A 388 3.01 -0.51 -10.62
CA ALA A 388 2.94 0.96 -10.65
C ALA A 388 2.72 1.59 -9.25
N VAL A 389 3.69 1.42 -8.36
CA VAL A 389 3.75 2.00 -6.99
C VAL A 389 4.96 2.93 -6.87
N PRO A 390 4.89 4.03 -6.10
CA PRO A 390 6.09 4.79 -5.76
C PRO A 390 6.97 3.94 -4.83
N LEU A 391 8.27 3.82 -5.15
CA LEU A 391 9.24 3.10 -4.33
C LEU A 391 10.31 4.05 -3.81
N TYR A 392 10.69 3.86 -2.56
CA TYR A 392 11.65 4.72 -1.87
C TYR A 392 12.86 3.88 -1.49
N PRO A 393 14.08 4.24 -1.92
CA PRO A 393 15.28 3.56 -1.44
C PRO A 393 15.41 3.67 0.08
N ASP A 394 15.78 2.57 0.75
CA ASP A 394 16.08 2.54 2.19
C ASP A 394 17.55 2.88 2.50
N ASP A 395 18.29 3.30 1.48
CA ASP A 395 19.68 3.73 1.54
C ASP A 395 19.86 5.21 1.11
N GLU A 396 21.08 5.60 0.73
CA GLU A 396 21.39 6.97 0.32
C GLU A 396 21.10 7.27 -1.16
N THR A 397 20.57 6.28 -1.89
CA THR A 397 20.16 6.46 -3.28
C THR A 397 19.08 7.54 -3.35
N MET A 398 19.16 8.37 -4.38
CA MET A 398 18.20 9.44 -4.58
C MET A 398 16.82 8.87 -4.92
N VAL A 399 15.78 9.37 -4.25
CA VAL A 399 14.37 9.12 -4.57
C VAL A 399 14.10 9.60 -5.99
N ASP A 400 13.47 8.73 -6.78
CA ASP A 400 13.14 9.05 -8.17
C ASP A 400 12.01 10.09 -8.27
N GLU A 401 11.75 10.55 -9.49
CA GLU A 401 10.74 11.59 -9.78
C GLU A 401 9.33 11.15 -9.37
N VAL A 402 8.97 9.92 -9.72
CA VAL A 402 7.63 9.37 -9.53
C VAL A 402 7.33 9.22 -8.05
N ALA A 403 8.31 8.77 -7.26
CA ALA A 403 8.23 8.66 -5.82
C ALA A 403 8.31 10.02 -5.11
N THR A 404 8.89 11.04 -5.75
CA THR A 404 8.90 12.42 -5.21
C THR A 404 7.51 13.08 -5.28
N LEU A 405 6.70 12.76 -6.29
CA LEU A 405 5.36 13.35 -6.49
C LEU A 405 4.45 13.26 -5.23
N PRO A 406 4.25 12.08 -4.60
CA PRO A 406 3.50 11.98 -3.34
C PRO A 406 4.05 12.84 -2.19
N LEU A 407 5.35 13.15 -2.18
CA LEU A 407 5.99 13.91 -1.11
C LEU A 407 5.72 15.43 -1.21
N VAL A 408 5.21 15.90 -2.35
CA VAL A 408 4.97 17.33 -2.60
C VAL A 408 3.50 17.64 -2.89
N VAL A 409 2.64 16.63 -3.04
CA VAL A 409 1.23 16.83 -3.42
C VAL A 409 0.44 17.64 -2.38
N GLU A 410 0.65 17.41 -1.08
CA GLU A 410 -0.06 18.18 -0.04
C GLU A 410 0.30 19.67 -0.10
N GLN A 411 1.59 19.99 -0.24
CA GLN A 411 2.05 21.38 -0.39
C GLN A 411 1.50 22.03 -1.67
N THR A 412 1.35 21.24 -2.73
CA THR A 412 0.77 21.66 -4.01
C THR A 412 -0.71 22.02 -3.84
N LEU A 413 -1.48 21.19 -3.13
CA LEU A 413 -2.88 21.48 -2.83
C LEU A 413 -3.03 22.71 -1.93
N GLU A 414 -2.13 22.92 -0.97
CA GLU A 414 -2.11 24.15 -0.17
C GLU A 414 -1.89 25.40 -1.04
N TYR A 415 -1.01 25.32 -2.05
CA TYR A 415 -0.83 26.43 -2.99
C TYR A 415 -2.08 26.70 -3.81
N LEU A 416 -2.79 25.64 -4.24
CA LEU A 416 -4.06 25.78 -4.94
C LEU A 416 -5.09 26.52 -4.08
N ASP A 417 -5.21 26.16 -2.80
CA ASP A 417 -6.12 26.82 -1.85
C ASP A 417 -5.78 28.30 -1.67
N ARG A 418 -4.49 28.64 -1.57
CA ARG A 418 -4.03 30.03 -1.48
C ARG A 418 -4.41 30.83 -2.74
N VAL A 419 -4.18 30.26 -3.93
CA VAL A 419 -4.55 30.91 -5.21
C VAL A 419 -6.05 31.10 -5.31
N ALA A 420 -6.82 30.09 -4.93
CA ALA A 420 -8.27 30.12 -4.92
C ALA A 420 -8.83 31.22 -4.01
N ALA A 421 -8.15 31.51 -2.89
CA ALA A 421 -8.52 32.60 -1.98
C ALA A 421 -8.19 33.99 -2.51
N THR A 422 -7.14 34.13 -3.36
CA THR A 422 -6.71 35.43 -3.90
C THR A 422 -7.32 35.79 -5.26
N THR A 423 -7.79 34.79 -6.00
CA THR A 423 -8.57 34.98 -7.24
C THR A 423 -10.05 35.18 -6.90
N LYS A 424 -10.93 35.46 -7.88
CA LYS A 424 -12.40 35.52 -7.68
C LYS A 424 -13.02 34.13 -7.32
N GLY A 425 -12.27 33.25 -6.67
CA GLY A 425 -12.64 31.92 -6.20
C GLY A 425 -12.06 30.77 -7.04
N PRO A 426 -12.04 29.53 -6.48
CA PRO A 426 -11.57 28.31 -7.16
C PRO A 426 -12.37 27.95 -8.44
N ALA A 427 -13.58 28.52 -8.58
CA ALA A 427 -14.42 28.44 -9.77
C ALA A 427 -13.86 29.21 -10.99
N ALA A 428 -12.82 30.03 -10.81
CA ALA A 428 -12.19 30.81 -11.89
C ALA A 428 -11.46 29.93 -12.91
N PHE A 429 -10.89 28.79 -12.49
CA PHE A 429 -10.15 27.90 -13.38
C PHE A 429 -11.10 26.88 -14.03
N LYS A 430 -11.70 27.24 -15.16
CA LYS A 430 -12.58 26.34 -15.95
C LYS A 430 -11.83 25.26 -16.73
N THR A 431 -10.53 25.45 -16.97
CA THR A 431 -9.67 24.51 -17.68
C THR A 431 -8.36 24.31 -16.92
N ALA A 432 -7.93 23.05 -16.78
CA ALA A 432 -6.65 22.70 -16.18
C ALA A 432 -5.85 21.71 -17.04
N LEU A 433 -4.54 21.91 -17.06
CA LEU A 433 -3.57 21.00 -17.64
C LEU A 433 -2.74 20.36 -16.53
N LEU A 434 -2.61 19.04 -16.53
CA LEU A 434 -1.68 18.31 -15.67
C LEU A 434 -0.64 17.64 -16.57
N HIS A 435 0.64 17.94 -16.39
CA HIS A 435 1.71 17.36 -17.20
C HIS A 435 2.84 16.84 -16.31
N GLY A 436 3.06 15.51 -16.34
CA GLY A 436 4.12 14.83 -15.58
C GLY A 436 3.82 14.58 -14.10
N TRP A 437 2.55 14.65 -13.69
CA TRP A 437 2.09 14.40 -12.31
C TRP A 437 1.56 12.97 -12.10
N ASP A 438 2.13 12.01 -12.82
CA ASP A 438 1.54 10.69 -13.08
C ASP A 438 1.19 9.88 -11.83
N ALA A 439 1.95 10.01 -10.73
CA ALA A 439 1.73 9.25 -9.50
C ALA A 439 0.64 9.83 -8.57
N VAL A 440 0.17 11.06 -8.80
CA VAL A 440 -0.73 11.78 -7.89
C VAL A 440 -1.87 12.50 -8.63
N LEU A 441 -2.17 12.07 -9.86
CA LEU A 441 -3.19 12.70 -10.70
C LEU A 441 -4.55 12.75 -9.99
N ALA A 442 -4.96 11.69 -9.29
CA ALA A 442 -6.26 11.64 -8.63
C ALA A 442 -6.41 12.72 -7.54
N GLU A 443 -5.34 13.05 -6.82
CA GLU A 443 -5.32 14.11 -5.81
C GLU A 443 -5.45 15.51 -6.43
N CYS A 444 -4.88 15.73 -7.61
CA CYS A 444 -4.90 17.03 -8.29
C CYS A 444 -6.22 17.31 -9.04
N LEU A 445 -7.08 16.29 -9.21
CA LEU A 445 -8.38 16.40 -9.88
C LEU A 445 -9.49 16.67 -8.87
N ASP A 446 -9.97 17.92 -8.82
CA ASP A 446 -11.18 18.27 -8.07
C ASP A 446 -12.42 17.95 -8.92
N LEU A 447 -13.06 16.82 -8.59
CA LEU A 447 -14.27 16.31 -9.27
C LEU A 447 -15.56 17.02 -8.85
N ALA A 448 -15.53 17.83 -7.78
CA ALA A 448 -16.67 18.63 -7.33
C ALA A 448 -16.80 19.93 -8.14
N GLN A 449 -15.69 20.43 -8.68
CA GLN A 449 -15.68 21.65 -9.47
C GLN A 449 -16.09 21.41 -10.92
N ASP A 450 -16.72 22.43 -11.51
CA ASP A 450 -17.04 22.50 -12.94
C ASP A 450 -15.79 22.86 -13.75
N ARG A 451 -14.86 21.91 -13.87
CA ARG A 451 -13.55 22.09 -14.53
C ARG A 451 -13.29 20.99 -15.57
N ASN A 452 -12.75 21.40 -16.72
CA ASN A 452 -12.24 20.49 -17.74
C ASN A 452 -10.75 20.23 -17.53
N TYR A 453 -10.34 18.97 -17.55
CA TYR A 453 -8.98 18.54 -17.28
C TYR A 453 -8.38 17.87 -18.51
N THR A 454 -7.21 18.35 -18.92
CA THR A 454 -6.31 17.66 -19.84
C THR A 454 -5.15 17.10 -19.03
N VAL A 455 -4.96 15.79 -19.06
CA VAL A 455 -3.82 15.10 -18.43
C VAL A 455 -2.87 14.64 -19.54
N LEU A 456 -1.63 15.11 -19.51
CA LEU A 456 -0.52 14.61 -20.31
C LEU A 456 0.31 13.67 -19.45
N TYR A 457 0.13 12.37 -19.64
CA TYR A 457 0.87 11.37 -18.89
C TYR A 457 2.17 10.99 -19.59
N THR A 458 3.21 10.70 -18.80
CA THR A 458 4.51 10.20 -19.29
C THR A 458 4.79 8.75 -18.87
N ARG A 459 4.08 8.27 -17.84
CA ARG A 459 4.14 6.92 -17.29
C ARG A 459 2.78 6.22 -17.45
N PRO A 460 2.56 5.45 -18.53
CA PRO A 460 1.25 4.87 -18.81
C PRO A 460 0.72 3.94 -17.71
N GLU A 461 1.61 3.24 -17.00
CA GLU A 461 1.29 2.36 -15.88
C GLU A 461 0.69 3.10 -14.68
N PHE A 462 1.21 4.29 -14.37
CA PHE A 462 0.64 5.15 -13.35
C PHE A 462 -0.64 5.82 -13.84
N ALA A 463 -0.69 6.26 -15.09
CA ALA A 463 -1.89 6.86 -15.69
C ALA A 463 -3.11 5.94 -15.58
N GLN A 464 -2.93 4.65 -15.90
CA GLN A 464 -4.01 3.65 -15.78
C GLN A 464 -4.47 3.47 -14.32
N ARG A 465 -3.53 3.37 -13.36
CA ARG A 465 -3.86 3.25 -11.94
C ARG A 465 -4.59 4.48 -11.41
N GLN A 466 -4.15 5.68 -11.80
CA GLN A 466 -4.81 6.92 -11.38
C GLN A 466 -6.20 7.08 -12.00
N ALA A 467 -6.38 6.74 -13.28
CA ALA A 467 -7.69 6.76 -13.93
C ALA A 467 -8.71 5.86 -13.19
N GLN A 468 -8.27 4.70 -12.72
CA GLN A 468 -9.11 3.81 -11.91
C GLN A 468 -9.45 4.42 -10.55
N ARG A 469 -8.47 5.03 -9.88
CA ARG A 469 -8.69 5.71 -8.60
C ARG A 469 -9.65 6.90 -8.72
N VAL A 470 -9.52 7.69 -9.80
CA VAL A 470 -10.44 8.79 -10.13
C VAL A 470 -11.86 8.27 -10.32
N TRP A 471 -12.01 7.12 -11.00
CA TRP A 471 -13.30 6.49 -11.17
C TRP A 471 -13.88 6.00 -9.84
N ASP A 472 -13.09 5.35 -8.98
CA ASP A 472 -13.54 4.88 -7.66
C ASP A 472 -13.98 6.06 -6.77
N GLN A 473 -13.24 7.18 -6.81
CA GLN A 473 -13.61 8.42 -6.11
C GLN A 473 -14.93 9.00 -6.65
N ALA A 474 -15.08 9.09 -7.97
CA ALA A 474 -16.32 9.56 -8.61
C ALA A 474 -17.51 8.63 -8.31
N ALA A 475 -17.28 7.33 -8.30
CA ALA A 475 -18.26 6.31 -7.96
C ALA A 475 -18.74 6.45 -6.50
N ALA A 476 -17.80 6.64 -5.57
CA ALA A 476 -18.11 6.85 -4.15
C ALA A 476 -18.85 8.18 -3.90
N ALA A 477 -18.54 9.22 -4.68
CA ALA A 477 -19.18 10.52 -4.57
C ALA A 477 -20.51 10.65 -5.37
N GLY A 478 -20.88 9.65 -6.18
CA GLY A 478 -22.06 9.72 -7.05
C GLY A 478 -21.90 10.70 -8.23
N THR A 479 -20.66 11.01 -8.63
CA THR A 479 -20.33 12.04 -9.65
C THR A 479 -19.76 11.46 -10.94
N LEU A 480 -20.02 10.18 -11.26
CA LEU A 480 -19.49 9.51 -12.46
C LEU A 480 -19.75 10.26 -13.78
N ALA A 481 -20.85 11.02 -13.89
CA ALA A 481 -21.13 11.85 -15.05
C ALA A 481 -20.08 12.96 -15.30
N ASN A 482 -19.32 13.36 -14.27
CA ASN A 482 -18.27 14.38 -14.37
C ASN A 482 -17.02 13.86 -15.08
N LEU A 483 -16.82 12.54 -15.19
CA LEU A 483 -15.65 11.95 -15.84
C LEU A 483 -15.50 12.36 -17.32
N ARG A 484 -16.60 12.73 -18.00
CA ARG A 484 -16.58 13.25 -19.38
C ARG A 484 -15.76 14.53 -19.58
N ARG A 485 -15.38 15.19 -18.49
CA ARG A 485 -14.60 16.44 -18.49
C ARG A 485 -13.11 16.21 -18.40
N ILE A 486 -12.68 14.96 -18.29
CA ILE A 486 -11.30 14.58 -18.01
C ILE A 486 -10.80 13.73 -19.17
N VAL A 487 -9.67 14.10 -19.74
CA VAL A 487 -9.02 13.34 -20.81
C VAL A 487 -7.57 13.07 -20.47
N PHE A 488 -7.15 11.82 -20.64
CA PHE A 488 -5.79 11.33 -20.46
C PHE A 488 -5.18 11.10 -21.84
N LEU A 489 -4.08 11.79 -22.12
CA LEU A 489 -3.39 11.78 -23.40
C LEU A 489 -1.90 11.48 -23.19
N ASP A 490 -1.33 10.68 -24.09
CA ASP A 490 0.11 10.40 -24.11
C ASP A 490 0.89 11.69 -24.42
N ALA A 491 1.72 12.13 -23.48
CA ALA A 491 2.52 13.34 -23.63
C ALA A 491 3.42 13.28 -24.88
N ALA A 492 3.95 12.11 -25.24
CA ALA A 492 4.83 11.97 -26.40
C ALA A 492 4.14 12.30 -27.73
N ARG A 493 2.82 12.16 -27.80
CA ARG A 493 2.02 12.40 -29.01
C ARG A 493 1.29 13.74 -28.97
N HIS A 494 0.91 14.21 -27.79
CA HIS A 494 -0.05 15.31 -27.62
C HIS A 494 0.52 16.56 -26.97
N HIS A 495 1.81 16.60 -26.61
CA HIS A 495 2.41 17.75 -25.91
C HIS A 495 2.16 19.08 -26.64
N GLU A 496 2.57 19.19 -27.91
CA GLU A 496 2.41 20.43 -28.70
C GLU A 496 0.92 20.85 -28.83
N ALA A 497 0.04 19.89 -29.13
CA ALA A 497 -1.38 20.14 -29.30
C ALA A 497 -2.07 20.59 -28.00
N ALA A 498 -1.64 20.05 -26.86
CA ALA A 498 -2.14 20.45 -25.55
C ALA A 498 -1.62 21.84 -25.16
N TYR A 499 -0.31 22.09 -25.27
CA TYR A 499 0.28 23.41 -24.97
C TYR A 499 -0.12 24.52 -25.98
N GLY A 500 -0.75 24.16 -27.11
CA GLY A 500 -1.42 25.10 -28.01
C GLY A 500 -2.77 25.63 -27.51
N LYS A 501 -3.32 25.08 -26.41
CA LYS A 501 -4.59 25.52 -25.80
C LYS A 501 -4.36 26.51 -24.65
N SER A 502 -5.45 27.15 -24.20
CA SER A 502 -5.43 28.09 -23.08
C SER A 502 -6.02 27.48 -21.79
N TYR A 503 -5.28 27.58 -20.69
CA TYR A 503 -5.60 26.98 -19.39
C TYR A 503 -5.62 28.01 -18.26
N GLY A 504 -6.63 27.93 -17.38
CA GLY A 504 -6.64 28.73 -16.15
C GLY A 504 -5.65 28.25 -15.10
N LEU A 505 -5.40 26.94 -15.06
CA LEU A 505 -4.49 26.29 -14.11
C LEU A 505 -3.59 25.29 -14.83
N ILE A 506 -2.29 25.31 -14.54
CA ILE A 506 -1.33 24.33 -15.07
C ILE A 506 -0.55 23.70 -13.91
N TYR A 507 -0.59 22.38 -13.82
CA TYR A 507 0.35 21.57 -13.05
C TYR A 507 1.46 21.08 -13.97
N GLY A 508 2.69 21.49 -13.70
CA GLY A 508 3.85 21.14 -14.53
C GLY A 508 4.93 20.40 -13.75
N TRP A 509 5.59 19.44 -14.39
CA TRP A 509 6.79 18.80 -13.87
C TRP A 509 7.88 18.85 -14.93
N ILE A 510 9.02 19.46 -14.60
CA ILE A 510 10.22 19.39 -15.45
C ILE A 510 11.02 18.16 -14.99
N PRO A 511 11.35 17.22 -15.90
CA PRO A 511 12.15 16.06 -15.54
C PRO A 511 13.55 16.44 -15.00
N PHE A 512 14.02 15.72 -13.99
CA PHE A 512 15.34 15.87 -13.35
C PHE A 512 16.47 15.79 -14.36
N GLU A 513 16.36 14.93 -15.38
CA GLU A 513 17.35 14.80 -16.45
C GLU A 513 17.52 16.10 -17.28
N GLN A 514 16.50 16.96 -17.29
CA GLN A 514 16.51 18.23 -18.02
C GLN A 514 17.11 19.39 -17.20
N TYR A 515 17.30 19.24 -15.88
CA TYR A 515 17.72 20.35 -15.01
C TYR A 515 19.07 20.96 -15.40
N ARG A 516 19.94 20.18 -16.05
CA ARG A 516 21.24 20.65 -16.56
C ARG A 516 21.14 21.30 -17.94
N ARG A 517 20.04 21.12 -18.66
CA ARG A 517 19.81 21.63 -20.02
C ARG A 517 18.95 22.88 -19.95
N ARG A 518 19.59 24.02 -19.67
CA ARG A 518 18.91 25.31 -19.45
C ARG A 518 17.91 25.65 -20.56
N THR A 519 18.28 25.42 -21.81
CA THR A 519 17.45 25.65 -23.00
C THR A 519 16.16 24.86 -23.00
N ASP A 520 16.16 23.64 -22.48
CA ASP A 520 14.98 22.77 -22.49
C ASP A 520 13.99 23.21 -21.41
N CYS A 521 14.46 23.54 -20.20
CA CYS A 521 13.58 24.08 -19.16
C CYS A 521 13.03 25.46 -19.53
N GLU A 522 13.84 26.35 -20.13
CA GLU A 522 13.37 27.67 -20.59
C GLU A 522 12.33 27.54 -21.70
N ARG A 523 12.50 26.57 -22.62
CA ARG A 523 11.51 26.24 -23.66
C ARG A 523 10.20 25.75 -23.05
N GLN A 524 10.27 24.84 -22.09
CA GLN A 524 9.09 24.32 -21.39
C GLN A 524 8.38 25.43 -20.61
N LEU A 525 9.11 26.30 -19.93
CA LEU A 525 8.55 27.47 -19.23
C LEU A 525 7.89 28.45 -20.20
N GLY A 526 8.48 28.66 -21.37
CA GLY A 526 7.89 29.45 -22.45
C GLY A 526 6.57 28.85 -22.97
N ALA A 527 6.52 27.52 -23.16
CA ALA A 527 5.29 26.82 -23.54
C ALA A 527 4.19 26.95 -22.47
N VAL A 528 4.56 26.80 -21.19
CA VAL A 528 3.66 27.01 -20.04
C VAL A 528 3.10 28.43 -20.04
N SER A 529 3.93 29.46 -20.20
CA SER A 529 3.47 30.85 -20.20
C SER A 529 2.50 31.16 -21.36
N LYS A 530 2.78 30.62 -22.56
CA LYS A 530 1.90 30.76 -23.73
C LYS A 530 0.55 30.10 -23.52
N ALA A 531 0.54 28.89 -22.94
CA ALA A 531 -0.67 28.12 -22.66
C ALA A 531 -1.48 28.66 -21.47
N LEU A 532 -0.90 29.51 -20.63
CA LEU A 532 -1.58 30.06 -19.46
C LEU A 532 -2.53 31.20 -19.86
N ALA A 533 -3.78 31.14 -19.42
CA ALA A 533 -4.76 32.20 -19.59
C ALA A 533 -4.36 33.48 -18.82
N PRO A 534 -4.90 34.65 -19.17
CA PRO A 534 -4.82 35.83 -18.31
C PRO A 534 -5.32 35.51 -16.90
N GLU A 535 -4.65 36.03 -15.86
CA GLU A 535 -4.93 35.72 -14.45
C GLU A 535 -4.79 34.23 -14.07
N GLY A 536 -4.22 33.40 -14.95
CA GLY A 536 -3.98 31.99 -14.69
C GLY A 536 -2.85 31.76 -13.69
N ALA A 537 -2.88 30.59 -13.05
CA ALA A 537 -1.86 30.13 -12.11
C ALA A 537 -1.16 28.85 -12.59
N VAL A 538 0.11 28.71 -12.20
CA VAL A 538 0.90 27.51 -12.46
C VAL A 538 1.46 27.01 -11.14
N ILE A 539 1.30 25.72 -10.87
CA ILE A 539 2.04 25.03 -9.82
C ILE A 539 3.00 24.09 -10.52
N MET A 540 4.31 24.28 -10.35
CA MET A 540 5.29 23.48 -11.08
C MET A 540 6.48 23.05 -10.23
N VAL A 541 7.04 21.89 -10.54
CA VAL A 541 8.34 21.47 -10.01
C VAL A 541 9.40 21.61 -11.09
N GLY A 542 10.51 22.28 -10.74
CA GLY A 542 11.63 22.53 -11.64
C GLY A 542 12.90 22.91 -10.88
N PRO A 543 14.01 23.19 -11.58
CA PRO A 543 15.25 23.56 -10.92
C PRO A 543 15.15 24.96 -10.28
N ALA A 544 15.81 25.19 -9.15
CA ALA A 544 15.77 26.46 -8.40
C ALA A 544 16.05 27.72 -9.26
N TRP A 545 17.01 27.61 -10.18
CA TRP A 545 17.43 28.71 -11.08
C TRP A 545 16.32 29.13 -12.07
N LEU A 546 15.26 28.34 -12.25
CA LEU A 546 14.13 28.66 -13.14
C LEU A 546 13.41 29.96 -12.76
N SER A 547 13.49 30.36 -11.49
CA SER A 547 12.98 31.63 -10.97
C SER A 547 13.50 32.85 -11.75
N GLU A 548 14.77 32.82 -12.19
CA GLU A 548 15.39 33.88 -12.99
C GLU A 548 14.83 33.98 -14.41
N ALA A 549 14.34 32.86 -14.95
CA ALA A 549 13.79 32.78 -16.30
C ALA A 549 12.33 33.22 -16.36
N CYS A 550 11.57 33.12 -15.25
CA CYS A 550 10.14 33.42 -15.19
C CYS A 550 9.80 34.83 -15.72
N ARG A 551 10.57 35.85 -15.32
CA ARG A 551 10.31 37.24 -15.77
C ARG A 551 10.47 37.42 -17.28
N ARG A 552 11.35 36.65 -17.93
CA ARG A 552 11.59 36.74 -19.38
C ARG A 552 10.42 36.21 -20.21
N VAL A 553 9.55 35.41 -19.60
CA VAL A 553 8.35 34.84 -20.23
C VAL A 553 7.07 35.35 -19.59
N SER A 554 7.08 36.53 -18.97
CA SER A 554 5.89 37.14 -18.36
C SER A 554 5.23 36.30 -17.27
N LEU A 555 6.03 35.58 -16.47
CA LEU A 555 5.58 34.88 -15.28
C LEU A 555 6.19 35.51 -14.02
N ARG A 556 5.36 35.68 -12.99
CA ARG A 556 5.75 36.13 -11.66
C ARG A 556 5.82 34.95 -10.70
N VAL A 557 6.96 34.78 -10.05
CA VAL A 557 7.12 33.84 -8.94
C VAL A 557 6.43 34.38 -7.70
N ARG A 558 5.48 33.64 -7.13
CA ARG A 558 4.79 33.97 -5.88
C ARG A 558 5.39 33.21 -4.70
N VAL A 559 5.66 31.92 -4.92
CA VAL A 559 6.30 31.03 -3.95
C VAL A 559 7.32 30.16 -4.68
N ALA A 560 8.42 29.84 -4.02
CA ALA A 560 9.46 28.95 -4.51
C ALA A 560 10.08 28.22 -3.31
N ASP A 561 9.54 27.04 -3.01
CA ASP A 561 9.97 26.25 -1.85
C ASP A 561 10.82 25.06 -2.30
N PRO A 562 12.04 24.88 -1.76
CA PRO A 562 12.83 23.70 -2.06
C PRO A 562 12.08 22.43 -1.68
N VAL A 563 12.02 21.45 -2.60
CA VAL A 563 11.30 20.19 -2.38
C VAL A 563 11.83 19.47 -1.14
N ALA A 564 13.15 19.51 -0.91
CA ALA A 564 13.78 18.93 0.28
C ALA A 564 13.26 19.48 1.62
N GLN A 565 12.60 20.63 1.62
CA GLN A 565 12.10 21.28 2.83
C GLN A 565 10.59 21.11 3.04
N THR A 566 9.87 20.47 2.11
CA THR A 566 8.42 20.30 2.21
C THR A 566 8.04 19.38 3.38
N PRO A 567 6.85 19.56 3.99
CA PRO A 567 6.39 18.70 5.08
C PRO A 567 6.39 17.21 4.73
N GLY A 568 5.97 16.85 3.51
CA GLY A 568 5.93 15.47 3.05
C GLY A 568 7.31 14.80 3.00
N VAL A 569 8.36 15.53 2.56
CA VAL A 569 9.74 15.01 2.59
C VAL A 569 10.23 14.83 4.02
N ARG A 570 9.94 15.77 4.94
CA ARG A 570 10.32 15.63 6.36
C ARG A 570 9.65 14.43 7.02
N MET A 571 8.36 14.23 6.75
CA MET A 571 7.63 13.06 7.24
C MET A 571 8.23 11.77 6.68
N HIS A 572 8.56 11.74 5.39
CA HIS A 572 9.24 10.61 4.77
C HIS A 572 10.60 10.32 5.41
N GLN A 573 11.41 11.35 5.68
CA GLN A 573 12.72 11.21 6.33
C GLN A 573 12.63 10.73 7.78
N ALA A 574 11.51 10.96 8.48
CA ALA A 574 11.29 10.35 9.78
C ALA A 574 11.13 8.81 9.69
N ILE A 575 10.66 8.31 8.54
CA ILE A 575 10.52 6.88 8.25
C ILE A 575 11.83 6.32 7.69
N LEU A 576 12.42 7.00 6.69
CA LEU A 576 13.68 6.63 6.01
C LEU A 576 14.70 7.78 6.13
N PRO A 577 15.48 7.83 7.23
CA PRO A 577 16.40 8.95 7.50
C PRO A 577 17.51 9.15 6.49
N LYS A 578 17.83 8.12 5.69
CA LYS A 578 18.87 8.16 4.65
C LYS A 578 18.35 8.61 3.29
N ALA A 579 17.03 8.62 3.10
CA ALA A 579 16.42 8.95 1.81
C ALA A 579 16.78 10.38 1.39
N ARG A 580 17.28 10.52 0.16
CA ARG A 580 17.67 11.79 -0.43
C ARG A 580 16.73 12.15 -1.57
N VAL A 581 16.13 13.32 -1.55
CA VAL A 581 15.41 13.88 -2.72
C VAL A 581 16.37 14.71 -3.56
N ASN A 582 15.99 15.03 -4.81
CA ASN A 582 16.78 15.89 -5.66
C ASN A 582 16.95 17.29 -5.02
N PRO A 583 18.18 17.73 -4.70
CA PRO A 583 18.42 19.00 -4.00
C PRO A 583 18.10 20.23 -4.84
N ASP A 584 18.10 20.09 -6.17
CA ASP A 584 17.83 21.19 -7.09
C ASP A 584 16.32 21.39 -7.34
N ALA A 585 15.48 20.41 -6.95
CA ALA A 585 14.04 20.45 -7.17
C ALA A 585 13.38 21.50 -6.27
N THR A 586 12.63 22.40 -6.88
CA THR A 586 11.89 23.48 -6.24
C THR A 586 10.43 23.45 -6.70
N LEU A 587 9.51 23.54 -5.74
CA LEU A 587 8.08 23.66 -5.99
C LEU A 587 7.71 25.14 -6.08
N PHE A 588 7.25 25.56 -7.24
CA PHE A 588 6.89 26.93 -7.57
C PHE A 588 5.38 27.12 -7.62
N LEU A 589 4.93 28.28 -7.12
CA LEU A 589 3.65 28.88 -7.50
C LEU A 589 3.94 30.11 -8.36
N LEU A 590 3.46 30.11 -9.61
CA LEU A 590 3.65 31.17 -10.59
C LEU A 590 2.31 31.75 -11.04
N GLU A 591 2.31 33.04 -11.41
CA GLU A 591 1.16 33.75 -11.97
C GLU A 591 1.56 34.47 -13.26
N LYS A 592 0.62 34.64 -14.18
CA LYS A 592 0.85 35.47 -15.37
C LYS A 592 0.96 36.95 -15.00
N ILE A 593 1.93 37.65 -15.59
CA ILE A 593 2.12 39.10 -15.45
C ILE A 593 1.16 39.85 -16.37
#